data_AF-A0A8S3SX43-F1
#
_entry.id   AF-A0A8S3SX43-F1
#
_cell.length_a   1.000
_cell.length_b   1.000
_cell.length_c   1.000
_cell.angle_alpha   90.00
_cell.angle_beta   90.00
_cell.angle_gamma   90.00
#
_symmetry.space_group_name_H-M   'P 1'
#
loop_
_entity.id
_entity.type
_entity.pdbx_description
1 polymer ?
#
loop_
_entity_poly.entity_id
_entity_poly.type
_entity_poly.pdbx_seq_one_letter_code
_entity_poly.pdbx_strand_id
1 'polypeptide(L)'
;MPVGNLLVSAATLFSGQTFTHLSQFSEFLNMKFISHTTFNKIQREYLNAVVKHTWSLLQKAELDKIKQQGTSFRLAGDGRCDSPGFSAKYCTYSLLDIETQHIVMFVVVKVTETGSSSKMEVEGFRRCMTYLLDQGFTIEVLATDRHVQIRSIMKKEFSNVDHQFDVWHLCKSLKKKLTGKAKSKGCEDLNFWIKAICNHLWWCASNCEGDKVLLEESWLSICDHIVNTHTFEGKIFKQCAHTFIPTDVAAKKKWLVRESKAHKALKEVVLDKRLRKDICQLSEFCHTGNLEVYHSLFHFDYK
;
A
#
# COMPACT_ATOMS: atom_id res chain seq x y z
N MET A 1 -10.22 -28.05 -34.07
CA MET A 1 -10.22 -28.15 -32.59
C MET A 1 -11.66 -28.37 -32.14
N PRO A 2 -11.95 -29.38 -31.28
CA PRO A 2 -13.30 -29.56 -30.73
C PRO A 2 -13.72 -28.35 -29.91
N VAL A 3 -14.97 -27.88 -30.08
CA VAL A 3 -15.51 -26.69 -29.38
C VAL A 3 -15.45 -26.88 -27.86
N GLY A 4 -15.75 -28.09 -27.36
CA GLY A 4 -15.67 -28.40 -25.94
C GLY A 4 -14.29 -28.14 -25.32
N ASN A 5 -13.21 -28.42 -26.05
CA ASN A 5 -11.84 -28.18 -25.56
C ASN A 5 -11.55 -26.69 -25.39
N LEU A 6 -12.05 -25.87 -26.33
CA LEU A 6 -11.92 -24.42 -26.26
C LEU A 6 -12.74 -23.86 -25.09
N LEU A 7 -14.01 -24.28 -24.98
CA LEU A 7 -14.91 -23.83 -23.91
C LEU A 7 -14.41 -24.22 -22.52
N VAL A 8 -13.96 -25.47 -22.33
CA VAL A 8 -13.37 -25.91 -21.05
C VAL A 8 -12.11 -25.10 -20.75
N SER A 9 -11.21 -24.91 -21.72
CA SER A 9 -9.99 -24.12 -21.49
C SER A 9 -10.31 -22.67 -21.11
N ALA A 10 -11.30 -22.06 -21.78
CA ALA A 10 -11.76 -20.70 -21.51
C ALA A 10 -12.41 -20.59 -20.13
N ALA A 11 -13.34 -21.49 -19.80
CA ALA A 11 -14.01 -21.52 -18.50
C ALA A 11 -13.00 -21.71 -17.36
N THR A 12 -12.03 -22.62 -17.51
CA THR A 12 -10.95 -22.79 -16.54
C THR A 12 -10.18 -21.50 -16.33
N LEU A 13 -9.65 -20.90 -17.40
CA LEU A 13 -8.80 -19.72 -17.31
C LEU A 13 -9.55 -18.49 -16.77
N PHE A 14 -10.74 -18.20 -17.31
CA PHE A 14 -11.49 -16.98 -16.99
C PHE A 14 -12.16 -17.02 -15.61
N SER A 15 -12.39 -18.22 -15.05
CA SER A 15 -12.83 -18.37 -13.66
C SER A 15 -11.68 -18.38 -12.65
N GLY A 16 -10.43 -18.25 -13.11
CA GLY A 16 -9.23 -18.32 -12.26
C GLY A 16 -8.88 -19.74 -11.79
N GLN A 17 -9.53 -20.77 -12.30
CA GLN A 17 -9.24 -22.15 -11.90
C GLN A 17 -7.92 -22.66 -12.51
N THR A 18 -7.26 -23.56 -11.82
CA THR A 18 -6.05 -24.21 -12.34
C THR A 18 -6.41 -25.47 -13.15
N PHE A 19 -5.55 -25.80 -14.12
CA PHE A 19 -5.69 -27.07 -14.85
C PHE A 19 -5.70 -28.26 -13.89
N THR A 20 -4.76 -28.29 -12.95
CA THR A 20 -4.59 -29.38 -12.00
C THR A 20 -5.88 -29.65 -11.22
N HIS A 21 -6.52 -28.59 -10.72
CA HIS A 21 -7.76 -28.72 -9.95
C HIS A 21 -8.89 -29.32 -10.78
N LEU A 22 -9.10 -28.84 -12.02
CA LEU A 22 -10.18 -29.36 -12.87
C LEU A 22 -9.86 -30.73 -13.50
N SER A 23 -8.59 -31.05 -13.71
CA SER A 23 -8.16 -32.39 -14.12
C SER A 23 -8.49 -33.41 -13.03
N GLN A 24 -8.12 -33.11 -11.77
CA GLN A 24 -8.43 -33.98 -10.62
C GLN A 24 -9.94 -34.13 -10.41
N PHE A 25 -10.70 -33.03 -10.49
CA PHE A 25 -12.16 -33.08 -10.45
C PHE A 25 -12.74 -34.03 -11.52
N SER A 26 -12.25 -33.93 -12.75
CA SER A 26 -12.71 -34.77 -13.86
C SER A 26 -12.33 -36.24 -13.65
N GLU A 27 -11.16 -36.51 -13.09
CA GLU A 27 -10.72 -37.86 -12.73
C GLU A 27 -11.64 -38.52 -11.69
N PHE A 28 -12.04 -37.80 -10.63
CA PHE A 28 -12.97 -38.33 -9.62
C PHE A 28 -14.35 -38.67 -10.19
N LEU A 29 -14.80 -37.93 -11.21
CA LEU A 29 -16.06 -38.19 -11.90
C LEU A 29 -15.94 -39.17 -13.06
N ASN A 30 -14.73 -39.70 -13.32
CA ASN A 30 -14.42 -40.53 -14.49
C ASN A 30 -14.82 -39.87 -15.83
N MET A 31 -14.66 -38.54 -15.91
CA MET A 31 -14.92 -37.74 -17.10
C MET A 31 -13.65 -37.59 -17.93
N LYS A 32 -13.77 -37.70 -19.25
CA LYS A 32 -12.64 -37.38 -20.13
C LYS A 32 -12.33 -35.89 -20.09
N PHE A 33 -11.08 -35.55 -19.82
CA PHE A 33 -10.58 -34.19 -19.78
C PHE A 33 -9.50 -33.93 -20.83
N ILE A 34 -9.27 -32.66 -21.15
CA ILE A 34 -8.25 -32.25 -22.11
C ILE A 34 -6.85 -32.45 -21.54
N SER A 35 -5.86 -32.75 -22.39
CA SER A 35 -4.47 -32.83 -21.93
C SER A 35 -3.91 -31.45 -21.55
N HIS A 36 -2.94 -31.43 -20.64
CA HIS A 36 -2.24 -30.21 -20.24
C HIS A 36 -1.58 -29.49 -21.44
N THR A 37 -1.03 -30.26 -22.39
CA THR A 37 -0.44 -29.74 -23.64
C THR A 37 -1.48 -29.04 -24.50
N THR A 38 -2.66 -29.66 -24.65
CA THR A 38 -3.77 -29.07 -25.42
C THR A 38 -4.27 -27.80 -24.75
N PHE A 39 -4.47 -27.81 -23.43
CA PHE A 39 -4.89 -26.65 -22.65
C PHE A 39 -3.93 -25.46 -22.83
N ASN A 40 -2.62 -25.69 -22.65
CA ASN A 40 -1.60 -24.65 -22.82
C ASN A 40 -1.53 -24.12 -24.26
N LYS A 41 -1.72 -25.00 -25.26
CA LYS A 41 -1.78 -24.59 -26.67
C LYS A 41 -2.98 -23.66 -26.90
N ILE A 42 -4.15 -24.02 -26.39
CA ILE A 42 -5.37 -23.21 -26.54
C ILE A 42 -5.23 -21.85 -25.86
N GLN A 43 -4.68 -21.80 -24.65
CA GLN A 43 -4.43 -20.51 -23.98
C GLN A 43 -3.52 -19.61 -24.81
N ARG A 44 -2.40 -20.16 -25.29
CA ARG A 44 -1.39 -19.39 -26.04
C ARG A 44 -1.93 -18.88 -27.38
N GLU A 45 -2.68 -19.71 -28.10
CA GLU A 45 -3.16 -19.40 -29.45
C GLU A 45 -4.41 -18.53 -29.47
N TYR A 46 -5.29 -18.65 -28.46
CA TYR A 46 -6.60 -17.99 -28.48
C TYR A 46 -6.85 -17.14 -27.22
N LEU A 47 -6.82 -17.75 -26.04
CA LEU A 47 -7.40 -17.12 -24.85
C LEU A 47 -6.58 -15.93 -24.35
N ASN A 48 -5.24 -16.01 -24.39
CA ASN A 48 -4.37 -14.91 -23.97
C ASN A 48 -4.56 -13.65 -24.82
N ALA A 49 -4.85 -13.81 -26.12
CA ALA A 49 -5.14 -12.69 -27.01
C ALA A 49 -6.47 -12.03 -26.62
N VAL A 50 -7.49 -12.83 -26.29
CA VAL A 50 -8.79 -12.34 -25.81
C VAL A 50 -8.64 -11.58 -24.50
N VAL A 51 -7.91 -12.13 -23.51
CA VAL A 51 -7.66 -11.44 -22.22
C VAL A 51 -6.99 -10.09 -22.44
N LYS A 52 -5.93 -10.05 -23.25
CA LYS A 52 -5.23 -8.80 -23.58
C LYS A 52 -6.14 -7.80 -24.28
N HIS A 53 -6.91 -8.24 -25.26
CA HIS A 53 -7.83 -7.38 -25.99
C HIS A 53 -8.91 -6.80 -25.08
N THR A 54 -9.56 -7.64 -24.26
CA THR A 54 -10.56 -7.21 -23.28
C THR A 54 -9.97 -6.24 -22.26
N TRP A 55 -8.77 -6.50 -21.73
CA TRP A 55 -8.07 -5.56 -20.85
C TRP A 55 -7.84 -4.21 -21.53
N SER A 56 -7.30 -4.21 -22.76
CA SER A 56 -7.05 -2.95 -23.49
C SER A 56 -8.33 -2.16 -23.75
N LEU A 57 -9.45 -2.83 -24.05
CA LEU A 57 -10.75 -2.17 -24.23
C LEU A 57 -11.25 -1.55 -22.91
N LEU A 58 -11.21 -2.30 -21.81
CA LEU A 58 -11.66 -1.84 -20.50
C LEU A 58 -10.79 -0.70 -19.98
N GLN A 59 -9.46 -0.87 -20.06
CA GLN A 59 -8.50 0.16 -19.67
C GLN A 59 -8.71 1.43 -20.47
N LYS A 60 -8.82 1.33 -21.80
CA LYS A 60 -9.06 2.51 -22.65
C LYS A 60 -10.37 3.21 -22.29
N ALA A 61 -11.46 2.45 -22.13
CA ALA A 61 -12.74 3.02 -21.76
C ALA A 61 -12.67 3.76 -20.40
N GLU A 62 -11.90 3.22 -19.45
CA GLU A 62 -11.72 3.88 -18.15
C GLU A 62 -10.84 5.13 -18.24
N LEU A 63 -9.71 5.06 -18.95
CA LEU A 63 -8.85 6.20 -19.20
C LEU A 63 -9.58 7.32 -19.96
N ASP A 64 -10.44 6.98 -20.92
CA ASP A 64 -11.25 7.94 -21.67
C ASP A 64 -12.30 8.63 -20.78
N LYS A 65 -12.91 7.92 -19.82
CA LYS A 65 -13.81 8.54 -18.82
C LYS A 65 -13.06 9.52 -17.93
N ILE A 66 -11.88 9.12 -17.45
CA ILE A 66 -11.07 9.96 -16.58
C ILE A 66 -10.66 11.22 -17.36
N LYS A 67 -10.24 11.09 -18.62
CA LYS A 67 -9.94 12.20 -19.54
C LYS A 67 -11.09 13.21 -19.67
N GLN A 68 -12.34 12.77 -19.58
CA GLN A 68 -13.51 13.66 -19.66
C GLN A 68 -13.73 14.45 -18.37
N GLN A 69 -13.31 13.92 -17.22
CA GLN A 69 -13.43 14.56 -15.90
C GLN A 69 -12.22 15.45 -15.58
N GLY A 70 -11.10 15.22 -16.27
CA GLY A 70 -9.85 15.96 -16.15
C GLY A 70 -8.71 15.15 -16.74
N THR A 71 -7.46 15.56 -16.55
CA THR A 71 -6.30 14.76 -16.98
C THR A 71 -5.36 14.44 -15.84
N SER A 72 -5.84 14.60 -14.60
CA SER A 72 -5.01 14.49 -13.41
C SER A 72 -5.38 13.27 -12.59
N PHE A 73 -4.35 12.57 -12.13
CA PHE A 73 -4.50 11.37 -11.31
C PHE A 73 -4.02 11.58 -9.89
N ARG A 74 -4.74 10.96 -8.95
CA ARG A 74 -4.28 10.66 -7.60
C ARG A 74 -4.19 9.14 -7.47
N LEU A 75 -2.97 8.60 -7.45
CA LEU A 75 -2.74 7.15 -7.58
C LEU A 75 -2.23 6.53 -6.28
N ALA A 76 -2.54 5.25 -6.10
CA ALA A 76 -1.89 4.36 -5.17
C ALA A 76 -1.12 3.29 -5.96
N GLY A 77 0.14 3.04 -5.61
CA GLY A 77 1.02 2.10 -6.32
C GLY A 77 1.69 1.09 -5.39
N ASP A 78 1.67 -0.17 -5.80
CA ASP A 78 2.30 -1.27 -5.06
C ASP A 78 2.72 -2.41 -6.00
N GLY A 79 3.75 -3.16 -5.56
CA GLY A 79 4.30 -4.31 -6.27
C GLY A 79 4.13 -5.62 -5.51
N ARG A 80 3.60 -6.64 -6.19
CA ARG A 80 3.43 -7.98 -5.64
C ARG A 80 4.29 -9.00 -6.37
N CYS A 81 5.17 -9.68 -5.64
CA CYS A 81 5.95 -10.81 -6.15
C CYS A 81 5.21 -12.14 -5.99
N ASP A 82 5.48 -13.08 -6.89
CA ASP A 82 4.91 -14.44 -6.90
C ASP A 82 5.43 -15.33 -5.75
N SER A 83 6.64 -15.08 -5.26
CA SER A 83 7.17 -15.74 -4.07
C SER A 83 7.91 -14.76 -3.14
N PRO A 84 8.04 -15.09 -1.83
CA PRO A 84 8.87 -14.30 -0.92
C PRO A 84 10.36 -14.42 -1.23
N GLY A 85 11.09 -13.31 -1.10
CA GLY A 85 12.55 -13.28 -1.09
C GLY A 85 13.22 -13.27 -2.48
N PHE A 86 14.41 -13.84 -2.56
CA PHE A 86 15.24 -13.80 -3.78
C PHE A 86 14.84 -14.82 -4.86
N SER A 87 13.82 -15.63 -4.63
CA SER A 87 13.35 -16.67 -5.55
C SER A 87 12.21 -16.22 -6.47
N ALA A 88 11.72 -14.99 -6.32
CA ALA A 88 10.60 -14.47 -7.11
C ALA A 88 10.94 -14.42 -8.59
N LYS A 89 10.05 -14.95 -9.43
CA LYS A 89 10.20 -14.99 -10.88
C LYS A 89 9.44 -13.86 -11.55
N TYR A 90 8.33 -13.43 -10.94
CA TYR A 90 7.44 -12.42 -11.48
C TYR A 90 7.07 -11.40 -10.40
N CYS A 91 6.99 -10.14 -10.80
CA CYS A 91 6.44 -9.07 -10.00
C CYS A 91 5.35 -8.36 -10.80
N THR A 92 4.16 -8.25 -10.22
CA THR A 92 3.08 -7.44 -10.77
C THR A 92 3.08 -6.10 -10.05
N TYR A 93 3.42 -5.03 -10.75
CA TYR A 93 3.26 -3.67 -10.25
C TYR A 93 1.94 -3.10 -10.73
N SER A 94 1.15 -2.51 -9.84
CA SER A 94 -0.20 -2.02 -10.14
C SER A 94 -0.36 -0.58 -9.66
N LEU A 95 -1.08 0.22 -10.44
CA LEU A 95 -1.56 1.55 -10.09
C LEU A 95 -3.08 1.54 -10.02
N LEU A 96 -3.58 1.94 -8.85
CA LEU A 96 -4.98 2.15 -8.54
C LEU A 96 -5.25 3.66 -8.55
N ASP A 97 -6.32 4.09 -9.18
CA ASP A 97 -6.82 5.44 -8.99
C ASP A 97 -7.58 5.56 -7.67
N ILE A 98 -7.18 6.52 -6.81
CA ILE A 98 -7.70 6.67 -5.45
C ILE A 98 -9.14 7.16 -5.47
N GLU A 99 -9.58 7.87 -6.50
CA GLU A 99 -10.94 8.40 -6.55
C GLU A 99 -11.94 7.34 -7.00
N THR A 100 -11.67 6.70 -8.14
CA THR A 100 -12.54 5.67 -8.72
C THR A 100 -12.38 4.29 -8.09
N GLN A 101 -11.26 4.05 -7.40
CA GLN A 101 -10.89 2.73 -6.87
C GLN A 101 -10.74 1.65 -7.97
N HIS A 102 -10.42 2.07 -9.20
CA HIS A 102 -10.14 1.18 -10.32
C HIS A 102 -8.64 1.04 -10.59
N ILE A 103 -8.23 -0.16 -11.02
CA ILE A 103 -6.87 -0.39 -11.50
C ILE A 103 -6.74 0.25 -12.88
N VAL A 104 -5.93 1.29 -12.99
CA VAL A 104 -5.73 2.04 -14.23
C VAL A 104 -4.55 1.53 -15.04
N MET A 105 -3.59 0.88 -14.37
CA MET A 105 -2.43 0.29 -15.04
C MET A 105 -1.84 -0.82 -14.17
N PHE A 106 -1.41 -1.90 -14.81
CA PHE A 106 -0.52 -2.85 -14.17
C PHE A 106 0.46 -3.41 -15.21
N VAL A 107 1.61 -3.88 -14.73
CA VAL A 107 2.60 -4.58 -15.54
C VAL A 107 3.13 -5.78 -14.78
N VAL A 108 3.37 -6.86 -15.52
CA VAL A 108 4.07 -8.04 -15.00
C VAL A 108 5.50 -7.97 -15.51
N VAL A 109 6.47 -7.93 -14.59
CA VAL A 109 7.90 -7.92 -14.87
C VAL A 109 8.48 -9.25 -14.47
N LYS A 110 9.23 -9.88 -15.37
CA LYS A 110 9.95 -11.12 -15.08
C LYS A 110 11.37 -10.84 -14.62
N VAL A 111 11.88 -11.65 -13.70
CA VAL A 111 13.25 -11.50 -13.14
C VAL A 111 14.34 -11.53 -14.21
N THR A 112 14.12 -12.23 -15.33
CA THR A 112 15.06 -12.27 -16.46
C THR A 112 15.19 -10.93 -17.18
N GLU A 113 14.23 -10.02 -17.03
CA GLU A 113 14.28 -8.68 -17.62
C GLU A 113 15.13 -7.71 -16.79
N THR A 114 15.24 -7.95 -15.47
CA THR A 114 15.89 -7.02 -14.53
C THR A 114 17.17 -7.58 -13.90
N GLY A 115 17.39 -8.89 -14.02
CA GLY A 115 18.52 -9.62 -13.44
C GLY A 115 18.38 -9.94 -11.95
N SER A 116 17.43 -9.35 -11.23
CA SER A 116 17.17 -9.67 -9.82
C SER A 116 15.75 -9.35 -9.38
N SER A 117 15.22 -10.12 -8.44
CA SER A 117 13.85 -9.96 -7.96
C SER A 117 13.58 -8.59 -7.34
N SER A 118 14.57 -8.05 -6.62
CA SER A 118 14.52 -6.72 -5.98
C SER A 118 14.37 -5.54 -6.94
N LYS A 119 14.71 -5.71 -8.23
CA LYS A 119 14.62 -4.65 -9.24
C LYS A 119 13.30 -4.68 -10.02
N MET A 120 12.54 -5.78 -9.93
CA MET A 120 11.31 -5.93 -10.72
C MET A 120 10.25 -4.90 -10.35
N GLU A 121 10.09 -4.61 -9.05
CA GLU A 121 9.13 -3.62 -8.56
C GLU A 121 9.44 -2.22 -9.12
N VAL A 122 10.71 -1.84 -9.12
CA VAL A 122 11.17 -0.55 -9.63
C VAL A 122 10.96 -0.42 -11.14
N GLU A 123 11.25 -1.49 -11.88
CA GLU A 123 11.01 -1.54 -13.31
C GLU A 123 9.51 -1.45 -13.62
N GLY A 124 8.70 -2.20 -12.86
CA GLY A 124 7.25 -2.18 -13.00
C GLY A 124 6.66 -0.80 -12.72
N PHE A 125 7.12 -0.17 -11.63
CA PHE A 125 6.79 1.20 -11.28
C PHE A 125 7.09 2.18 -12.42
N ARG A 126 8.31 2.17 -12.97
CA ARG A 126 8.68 3.07 -14.08
C ARG A 126 7.79 2.86 -15.30
N ARG A 127 7.58 1.61 -15.73
CA ARG A 127 6.74 1.30 -16.89
C ARG A 127 5.32 1.82 -16.72
N CYS A 128 4.73 1.64 -15.54
CA CYS A 128 3.39 2.16 -15.27
C CYS A 128 3.33 3.70 -15.29
N MET A 129 4.28 4.37 -14.63
CA MET A 129 4.34 5.84 -14.60
C MET A 129 4.56 6.42 -16.00
N THR A 130 5.56 5.93 -16.73
CA THR A 130 5.87 6.39 -18.09
C THR A 130 4.68 6.17 -19.03
N TYR A 131 4.01 5.02 -18.95
CA TYR A 131 2.83 4.77 -19.77
C TYR A 131 1.74 5.82 -19.59
N LEU A 132 1.37 6.15 -18.34
CA LEU A 132 0.32 7.15 -18.09
C LEU A 132 0.74 8.55 -18.54
N LEU A 133 1.99 8.94 -18.30
CA LEU A 133 2.53 10.22 -18.74
C LEU A 133 2.55 10.34 -20.27
N ASP A 134 2.97 9.28 -20.99
CA ASP A 134 2.98 9.23 -22.45
C ASP A 134 1.56 9.28 -23.06
N GLN A 135 0.54 8.83 -22.31
CA GLN A 135 -0.87 8.96 -22.70
C GLN A 135 -1.43 10.39 -22.48
N GLY A 136 -0.60 11.32 -21.99
CA GLY A 136 -0.94 12.73 -21.76
C GLY A 136 -1.59 13.01 -20.41
N PHE A 137 -1.52 12.08 -19.45
CA PHE A 137 -2.01 12.33 -18.10
C PHE A 137 -0.96 13.03 -17.23
N THR A 138 -1.44 13.81 -16.28
CA THR A 138 -0.66 14.35 -15.17
C THR A 138 -0.93 13.50 -13.93
N ILE A 139 0.08 13.31 -13.09
CA ILE A 139 -0.06 12.60 -11.81
C ILE A 139 0.23 13.62 -10.73
N GLU A 140 -0.80 14.03 -9.98
CA GLU A 140 -0.68 15.00 -8.90
C GLU A 140 -0.12 14.35 -7.65
N VAL A 141 -0.72 13.24 -7.23
CA VAL A 141 -0.37 12.52 -6.02
C VAL A 141 -0.09 11.07 -6.36
N LEU A 142 0.98 10.52 -5.78
CA LEU A 142 1.22 9.09 -5.79
C LEU A 142 1.48 8.61 -4.35
N ALA A 143 0.63 7.72 -3.86
CA ALA A 143 0.82 7.01 -2.61
C ALA A 143 1.54 5.68 -2.87
N THR A 144 2.66 5.44 -2.19
CA THR A 144 3.35 4.14 -2.24
C THR A 144 3.78 3.67 -0.87
N ASP A 145 4.24 2.44 -0.81
CA ASP A 145 5.03 1.96 0.31
C ASP A 145 6.37 2.70 0.46
N ARG A 146 7.01 2.54 1.61
CA ARG A 146 8.30 3.19 1.94
C ARG A 146 9.49 2.50 1.28
N HIS A 147 9.36 2.13 0.00
CA HIS A 147 10.41 1.49 -0.78
C HIS A 147 11.52 2.50 -1.14
N VAL A 148 12.75 2.21 -0.71
CA VAL A 148 13.88 3.16 -0.79
C VAL A 148 14.21 3.55 -2.24
N GLN A 149 14.15 2.60 -3.18
CA GLN A 149 14.50 2.88 -4.57
C GLN A 149 13.41 3.70 -5.26
N ILE A 150 12.12 3.39 -5.03
CA ILE A 150 11.00 4.19 -5.55
C ILE A 150 11.08 5.62 -5.00
N ARG A 151 11.33 5.80 -3.69
CA ARG A 151 11.56 7.11 -3.09
C ARG A 151 12.68 7.89 -3.79
N SER A 152 13.79 7.22 -4.14
CA SER A 152 14.89 7.86 -4.88
C SER A 152 14.47 8.26 -6.29
N ILE A 153 13.66 7.46 -6.97
CA ILE A 153 13.20 7.71 -8.34
C ILE A 153 12.20 8.86 -8.34
N MET A 154 11.23 8.87 -7.41
CA MET A 154 10.30 10.00 -7.25
C MET A 154 11.03 11.33 -7.12
N LYS A 155 12.10 11.38 -6.32
CA LYS A 155 12.90 12.60 -6.16
C LYS A 155 13.68 13.00 -7.43
N LYS A 156 14.15 12.04 -8.23
CA LYS A 156 15.08 12.30 -9.35
C LYS A 156 14.38 12.46 -10.70
N GLU A 157 13.35 11.64 -10.94
CA GLU A 157 12.69 11.47 -12.24
C GLU A 157 11.26 12.05 -12.21
N PHE A 158 10.56 12.02 -11.08
CA PHE A 158 9.15 12.45 -10.95
C PHE A 158 8.95 13.53 -9.87
N SER A 159 9.85 14.51 -9.79
CA SER A 159 9.87 15.50 -8.70
C SER A 159 8.66 16.43 -8.63
N ASN A 160 7.86 16.48 -9.70
CA ASN A 160 6.64 17.29 -9.77
C ASN A 160 5.42 16.56 -9.20
N VAL A 161 5.52 15.26 -8.93
CA VAL A 161 4.47 14.46 -8.31
C VAL A 161 4.61 14.55 -6.79
N ASP A 162 3.51 14.85 -6.08
CA ASP A 162 3.51 14.80 -4.62
C ASP A 162 3.52 13.34 -4.14
N HIS A 163 4.69 12.91 -3.66
CA HIS A 163 4.92 11.54 -3.22
C HIS A 163 4.45 11.37 -1.77
N GLN A 164 3.40 10.58 -1.59
CA GLN A 164 2.81 10.27 -0.31
C GLN A 164 3.12 8.83 0.11
N PHE A 165 3.10 8.58 1.42
CA PHE A 165 3.26 7.25 1.98
C PHE A 165 1.94 6.71 2.49
N ASP A 166 1.84 5.38 2.47
CA ASP A 166 0.76 4.69 3.15
C ASP A 166 0.85 4.89 4.69
N VAL A 167 -0.19 5.52 5.25
CA VAL A 167 -0.32 5.79 6.69
C VAL A 167 -0.41 4.51 7.52
N TRP A 168 -1.07 3.46 7.03
CA TRP A 168 -1.18 2.16 7.67
C TRP A 168 0.17 1.46 7.79
N HIS A 169 0.96 1.42 6.71
CA HIS A 169 2.31 0.83 6.74
C HIS A 169 3.22 1.61 7.70
N LEU A 170 3.11 2.94 7.76
CA LEU A 170 3.86 3.75 8.74
C LEU A 170 3.43 3.45 10.18
N CYS A 171 2.12 3.41 10.44
CA CYS A 171 1.56 3.07 11.76
C CYS A 171 2.00 1.68 12.23
N LYS A 172 2.00 0.69 11.34
CA LYS A 172 2.46 -0.68 11.61
C LYS A 172 3.93 -0.71 12.03
N SER A 173 4.78 0.04 11.33
CA SER A 173 6.20 0.17 11.66
C SER A 173 6.44 0.90 12.98
N LEU A 174 5.69 1.99 13.23
CA LEU A 174 5.71 2.75 14.47
C LEU A 174 5.32 1.86 15.67
N LYS A 175 4.20 1.13 15.54
CA LYS A 175 3.74 0.17 16.55
C LYS A 175 4.85 -0.82 16.90
N LYS A 176 5.49 -1.42 15.90
CA LYS A 176 6.61 -2.37 16.10
C LYS A 176 7.77 -1.74 16.87
N LYS A 177 8.17 -0.50 16.54
CA LYS A 177 9.24 0.23 17.25
C LYS A 177 8.86 0.49 18.71
N LEU A 178 7.65 0.99 18.96
CA LEU A 178 7.17 1.29 20.32
C LEU A 178 7.04 0.02 21.16
N THR A 179 6.49 -1.06 20.60
CA THR A 179 6.43 -2.36 21.28
C THR A 179 7.82 -2.89 21.61
N GLY A 180 8.82 -2.66 20.74
CA GLY A 180 10.21 -2.96 21.04
C GLY A 180 10.75 -2.20 22.26
N LYS A 181 10.51 -0.88 22.31
CA LYS A 181 10.90 -0.04 23.46
C LYS A 181 10.18 -0.41 24.75
N ALA A 182 8.91 -0.78 24.67
CA ALA A 182 8.09 -1.14 25.82
C ALA A 182 8.52 -2.47 26.50
N LYS A 183 9.37 -3.27 25.84
CA LYS A 183 9.97 -4.49 26.43
C LYS A 183 11.19 -4.20 27.31
N SER A 184 11.76 -2.98 27.25
CA SER A 184 12.90 -2.60 28.07
C SER A 184 12.45 -2.33 29.51
N LYS A 185 13.28 -2.72 30.49
CA LYS A 185 13.00 -2.53 31.92
C LYS A 185 12.77 -1.06 32.27
N GLY A 186 11.62 -0.76 32.85
CA GLY A 186 11.19 0.61 33.21
C GLY A 186 10.47 1.37 32.09
N CYS A 187 10.13 0.70 30.98
CA CYS A 187 9.38 1.25 29.85
C CYS A 187 8.03 0.56 29.64
N GLU A 188 7.61 -0.31 30.56
CA GLU A 188 6.45 -1.20 30.42
C GLU A 188 5.14 -0.41 30.27
N ASP A 189 5.05 0.76 30.91
CA ASP A 189 3.89 1.65 30.87
C ASP A 189 3.60 2.18 29.46
N LEU A 190 4.59 2.16 28.54
CA LEU A 190 4.35 2.51 27.14
C LEU A 190 3.28 1.62 26.51
N ASN A 191 3.16 0.35 26.91
CA ASN A 191 2.20 -0.58 26.34
C ASN A 191 0.76 -0.08 26.41
N PHE A 192 0.40 0.66 27.48
CA PHE A 192 -0.95 1.22 27.65
C PHE A 192 -1.27 2.33 26.62
N TRP A 193 -0.25 2.92 25.99
CA TRP A 193 -0.39 4.04 25.08
C TRP A 193 -0.14 3.73 23.62
N ILE A 194 0.50 2.59 23.28
CA ILE A 194 0.87 2.27 21.89
C ILE A 194 -0.32 2.40 20.93
N LYS A 195 -1.50 1.89 21.31
CA LYS A 195 -2.72 2.00 20.50
C LYS A 195 -3.13 3.47 20.30
N ALA A 196 -3.13 4.26 21.38
CA ALA A 196 -3.48 5.68 21.32
C ALA A 196 -2.48 6.48 20.46
N ILE A 197 -1.18 6.18 20.55
CA ILE A 197 -0.14 6.83 19.74
C ILE A 197 -0.33 6.53 18.25
N CYS A 198 -0.63 5.27 17.89
CA CYS A 198 -0.93 4.92 16.50
C CYS A 198 -2.20 5.61 15.98
N ASN A 199 -3.26 5.63 16.79
CA ASN A 199 -4.50 6.34 16.45
C ASN A 199 -4.26 7.85 16.32
N HIS A 200 -3.39 8.41 17.15
CA HIS A 200 -3.01 9.83 17.10
C HIS A 200 -2.29 10.16 15.80
N LEU A 201 -1.35 9.33 15.33
CA LEU A 201 -0.71 9.52 14.03
C LEU A 201 -1.73 9.54 12.89
N TRP A 202 -2.68 8.59 12.92
CA TRP A 202 -3.77 8.52 11.94
C TRP A 202 -4.64 9.78 11.97
N TRP A 203 -5.01 10.24 13.18
CA TRP A 203 -5.77 11.47 13.37
C TRP A 203 -5.00 12.69 12.85
N CYS A 204 -3.70 12.81 13.16
CA CYS A 204 -2.87 13.91 12.68
C CYS A 204 -2.86 13.98 11.15
N ALA A 205 -2.64 12.84 10.48
CA ALA A 205 -2.65 12.78 9.01
C ALA A 205 -4.03 13.16 8.43
N SER A 206 -5.11 12.64 9.02
CA SER A 206 -6.47 12.92 8.56
C SER A 206 -6.97 14.35 8.83
N ASN A 207 -6.37 15.09 9.77
CA ASN A 207 -6.84 16.43 10.19
C ASN A 207 -5.83 17.54 9.85
N CYS A 208 -4.78 17.24 9.09
CA CYS A 208 -3.80 18.25 8.72
C CYS A 208 -4.17 19.06 7.48
N GLU A 209 -5.19 18.66 6.71
CA GLU A 209 -5.68 19.37 5.52
C GLU A 209 -4.55 19.71 4.53
N GLY A 210 -3.57 18.82 4.35
CA GLY A 210 -2.40 19.05 3.51
C GLY A 210 -1.26 19.85 4.16
N ASP A 211 -1.48 20.48 5.32
CA ASP A 211 -0.47 21.29 6.02
C ASP A 211 0.54 20.41 6.79
N LYS A 212 1.74 20.29 6.22
CA LYS A 212 2.85 19.51 6.78
C LYS A 212 3.35 20.07 8.13
N VAL A 213 3.19 21.37 8.41
CA VAL A 213 3.55 21.98 9.70
C VAL A 213 2.53 21.60 10.76
N LEU A 214 1.24 21.72 10.45
CA LEU A 214 0.17 21.29 11.34
C LEU A 214 0.27 19.79 11.65
N LEU A 215 0.54 18.96 10.65
CA LEU A 215 0.78 17.52 10.80
C LEU A 215 1.93 17.23 11.76
N GLU A 216 3.08 17.88 11.57
CA GLU A 216 4.26 17.68 12.40
C GLU A 216 4.04 18.16 13.84
N GLU A 217 3.49 19.36 14.04
CA GLU A 217 3.23 19.89 15.39
C GLU A 217 2.19 19.05 16.15
N SER A 218 1.12 18.63 15.46
CA SER A 218 0.12 17.72 16.02
C SER A 218 0.75 16.38 16.41
N TRP A 219 1.63 15.81 15.57
CA TRP A 219 2.32 14.57 15.89
C TRP A 219 3.22 14.72 17.13
N LEU A 220 4.01 15.79 17.20
CA LEU A 220 4.94 16.04 18.31
C LEU A 220 4.22 16.23 19.64
N SER A 221 3.00 16.79 19.62
CA SER A 221 2.18 17.06 20.79
C SER A 221 1.90 15.81 21.66
N ILE A 222 2.01 14.60 21.10
CA ILE A 222 1.81 13.36 21.84
C ILE A 222 2.81 13.18 22.99
N CYS A 223 4.00 13.78 22.87
CA CYS A 223 5.03 13.73 23.93
C CYS A 223 4.56 14.46 25.19
N ASP A 224 3.80 15.54 25.04
CA ASP A 224 3.30 16.34 26.15
C ASP A 224 1.94 15.83 26.64
N HIS A 225 1.05 15.45 25.70
CA HIS A 225 -0.27 14.93 26.04
C HIS A 225 -0.19 13.70 26.95
N ILE A 226 0.73 12.78 26.66
CA ILE A 226 0.87 11.51 27.40
C ILE A 226 1.34 11.69 28.86
N VAL A 227 1.90 12.85 29.20
CA VAL A 227 2.27 13.25 30.56
C VAL A 227 1.27 14.25 31.15
N ASN A 228 0.03 14.24 30.62
CA ASN A 228 -1.08 15.09 31.00
C ASN A 228 -0.83 16.60 30.84
N THR A 229 -0.01 16.98 29.85
CA THR A 229 0.19 18.39 29.46
C THR A 229 -0.51 18.64 28.13
N HIS A 230 -1.47 19.56 28.12
CA HIS A 230 -2.40 19.74 26.99
C HIS A 230 -2.16 21.05 26.21
N THR A 231 -1.07 21.75 26.51
CA THR A 231 -0.64 22.99 25.87
C THR A 231 0.80 22.84 25.38
N PHE A 232 1.09 23.34 24.17
CA PHE A 232 2.32 23.05 23.44
C PHE A 232 2.97 24.31 22.88
N GLU A 233 4.27 24.26 22.63
CA GLU A 233 5.05 25.40 22.09
C GLU A 233 4.99 25.50 20.55
N GLY A 234 3.99 24.90 19.91
CA GLY A 234 3.80 24.94 18.46
C GLY A 234 3.43 26.33 17.92
N LYS A 235 3.70 26.56 16.64
CA LYS A 235 3.30 27.80 15.95
C LYS A 235 1.80 27.82 15.66
N ILE A 236 1.26 26.68 15.22
CA ILE A 236 -0.12 26.50 14.77
C ILE A 236 -0.86 25.61 15.77
N PHE A 237 -0.31 24.45 16.14
CA PHE A 237 -0.95 23.50 17.06
C PHE A 237 -0.50 23.73 18.51
N LYS A 238 -1.27 24.52 19.26
CA LYS A 238 -0.90 24.97 20.61
C LYS A 238 -1.60 24.24 21.76
N GLN A 239 -2.62 23.46 21.48
CA GLN A 239 -3.37 22.72 22.50
C GLN A 239 -4.04 21.48 21.92
N CYS A 240 -4.41 20.53 22.79
CA CYS A 240 -5.17 19.36 22.38
C CYS A 240 -6.49 19.74 21.70
N ALA A 241 -6.86 19.00 20.64
CA ALA A 241 -8.12 19.20 19.91
C ALA A 241 -9.36 18.63 20.62
N HIS A 242 -9.19 17.90 21.72
CA HIS A 242 -10.31 17.41 22.51
C HIS A 242 -10.77 18.44 23.54
N THR A 243 -12.03 18.34 23.94
CA THR A 243 -12.57 19.11 25.07
C THR A 243 -11.89 18.73 26.39
N PHE A 244 -12.15 19.50 27.45
CA PHE A 244 -11.64 19.20 28.79
C PHE A 244 -11.88 17.73 29.18
N ILE A 245 -10.83 17.06 29.68
CA ILE A 245 -10.91 15.70 30.21
C ILE A 245 -11.33 15.82 31.68
N PRO A 246 -12.52 15.32 32.07
CA PRO A 246 -12.94 15.35 33.46
C PRO A 246 -11.91 14.72 34.40
N THR A 247 -11.75 15.29 35.60
CA THR A 247 -10.72 14.89 36.56
C THR A 247 -10.80 13.40 36.94
N ASP A 248 -12.01 12.85 37.06
CA ASP A 248 -12.24 11.44 37.38
C ASP A 248 -11.82 10.51 36.23
N VAL A 249 -11.95 10.96 34.97
CA VAL A 249 -11.48 10.25 33.78
C VAL A 249 -9.96 10.36 33.69
N ALA A 250 -9.41 11.55 33.92
CA ALA A 250 -7.97 11.79 33.92
C ALA A 250 -7.26 10.94 35.00
N ALA A 251 -7.83 10.81 36.19
CA ALA A 251 -7.26 10.01 37.28
C ALA A 251 -7.18 8.50 36.94
N LYS A 252 -8.06 8.00 36.07
CA LYS A 252 -8.07 6.59 35.62
C LYS A 252 -7.09 6.32 34.48
N LYS A 253 -6.60 7.35 33.80
CA LYS A 253 -5.63 7.20 32.71
C LYS A 253 -4.24 6.92 33.28
N LYS A 254 -3.52 6.00 32.62
CA LYS A 254 -2.16 5.61 32.98
C LYS A 254 -1.14 6.59 32.42
N TRP A 255 -1.23 7.87 32.79
CA TRP A 255 -0.28 8.89 32.32
C TRP A 255 1.16 8.48 32.60
N LEU A 256 2.06 8.78 31.67
CA LEU A 256 3.49 8.58 31.92
C LEU A 256 3.99 9.66 32.87
N VAL A 257 4.99 9.31 33.67
CA VAL A 257 5.71 10.31 34.47
C VAL A 257 6.67 11.06 33.56
N ARG A 258 6.64 12.40 33.62
CA ARG A 258 7.55 13.27 32.87
C ARG A 258 9.01 12.89 33.17
N GLU A 259 9.80 12.82 32.10
CA GLU A 259 11.22 12.41 32.10
C GLU A 259 11.54 11.01 32.67
N SER A 260 10.52 10.16 32.88
CA SER A 260 10.72 8.74 33.17
C SER A 260 11.39 8.01 32.00
N LYS A 261 11.90 6.80 32.26
CA LYS A 261 12.48 5.94 31.21
C LYS A 261 11.48 5.68 30.07
N ALA A 262 10.23 5.38 30.39
CA ALA A 262 9.15 5.24 29.43
C ALA A 262 8.95 6.50 28.57
N HIS A 263 8.85 7.67 29.19
CA HIS A 263 8.65 8.94 28.48
C HIS A 263 9.84 9.29 27.57
N LYS A 264 11.08 9.08 28.04
CA LYS A 264 12.28 9.28 27.21
C LYS A 264 12.33 8.31 26.04
N ALA A 265 11.99 7.04 26.26
CA ALA A 265 11.91 6.03 25.20
C ALA A 265 10.84 6.36 24.15
N LEU A 266 9.71 6.96 24.54
CA LEU A 266 8.73 7.51 23.60
C LEU A 266 9.33 8.66 22.78
N LYS A 267 9.91 9.66 23.45
CA LYS A 267 10.52 10.83 22.79
C LYS A 267 11.57 10.41 21.77
N GLU A 268 12.40 9.41 22.07
CA GLU A 268 13.37 8.86 21.12
C GLU A 268 12.72 8.35 19.82
N VAL A 269 11.51 7.78 19.89
CA VAL A 269 10.78 7.31 18.71
C VAL A 269 10.06 8.46 18.01
N VAL A 270 9.33 9.29 18.75
CA VAL A 270 8.50 10.39 18.21
C VAL A 270 9.36 11.48 17.56
N LEU A 271 10.49 11.80 18.17
CA LEU A 271 11.42 12.83 17.70
C LEU A 271 12.44 12.32 16.67
N ASP A 272 12.41 11.03 16.32
CA ASP A 272 13.31 10.46 15.32
C ASP A 272 13.22 11.23 14.00
N LYS A 273 14.36 11.78 13.56
CA LYS A 273 14.43 12.63 12.36
C LYS A 273 13.96 11.89 11.11
N ARG A 274 14.16 10.58 11.01
CA ARG A 274 13.72 9.78 9.87
C ARG A 274 12.21 9.58 9.90
N LEU A 275 11.64 9.21 11.05
CA LEU A 275 10.20 9.11 11.23
C LEU A 275 9.49 10.43 10.90
N ARG A 276 9.97 11.56 11.43
CA ARG A 276 9.36 12.86 11.17
C ARG A 276 9.34 13.21 9.68
N LYS A 277 10.44 12.97 8.96
CA LYS A 277 10.50 13.14 7.50
C LYS A 277 9.51 12.24 6.76
N ASP A 278 9.30 11.01 7.23
CA ASP A 278 8.32 10.10 6.64
C ASP A 278 6.88 10.54 6.99
N ILE A 279 6.63 11.09 8.18
CA ILE A 279 5.32 11.63 8.58
C ILE A 279 4.93 12.82 7.70
N CYS A 280 5.86 13.70 7.32
CA CYS A 280 5.56 14.80 6.39
C CYS A 280 5.09 14.34 4.99
N GLN A 281 5.19 13.04 4.67
CA GLN A 281 4.65 12.43 3.45
C GLN A 281 3.27 11.78 3.67
N LEU A 282 2.56 12.15 4.75
CA LEU A 282 1.20 11.69 5.02
C LEU A 282 0.15 12.81 4.89
N SER A 283 0.51 13.95 4.33
CA SER A 283 -0.32 15.16 4.31
C SER A 283 -1.61 15.00 3.51
N GLU A 284 -1.60 14.13 2.51
CA GLU A 284 -2.77 13.83 1.68
C GLU A 284 -3.58 12.63 2.21
N PHE A 285 -3.21 12.08 3.37
CA PHE A 285 -3.91 10.99 4.05
C PHE A 285 -4.29 9.80 3.13
N CYS A 286 -3.32 9.35 2.33
CA CYS A 286 -3.52 8.25 1.39
C CYS A 286 -3.26 6.87 2.03
N HIS A 287 -3.95 5.85 1.52
CA HIS A 287 -3.73 4.44 1.90
C HIS A 287 -3.94 3.49 0.71
N THR A 288 -3.19 2.38 0.67
CA THR A 288 -3.17 1.38 -0.41
C THR A 288 -4.01 0.14 -0.09
N GLY A 289 -4.87 0.17 0.94
CA GLY A 289 -5.62 -1.01 1.39
C GLY A 289 -6.45 -1.71 0.30
N ASN A 290 -7.11 -0.97 -0.59
CA ASN A 290 -7.86 -1.57 -1.70
C ASN A 290 -6.94 -2.18 -2.77
N LEU A 291 -5.73 -1.66 -2.93
CA LEU A 291 -4.70 -2.25 -3.77
C LEU A 291 -4.18 -3.56 -3.18
N GLU A 292 -3.98 -3.63 -1.85
CA GLU A 292 -3.64 -4.87 -1.16
C GLU A 292 -4.75 -5.94 -1.33
N VAL A 293 -6.03 -5.53 -1.24
CA VAL A 293 -7.19 -6.42 -1.48
C VAL A 293 -7.17 -6.93 -2.92
N TYR A 294 -6.93 -6.07 -3.91
CA TYR A 294 -6.77 -6.49 -5.30
C TYR A 294 -5.62 -7.50 -5.46
N HIS A 295 -4.45 -7.24 -4.86
CA HIS A 295 -3.32 -8.17 -4.90
C HIS A 295 -3.60 -9.49 -4.20
N SER A 296 -4.50 -9.52 -3.22
CA SER A 296 -4.92 -10.76 -2.57
C SER A 296 -5.66 -11.72 -3.52
N LEU A 297 -6.25 -11.20 -4.60
CA LEU A 297 -6.91 -12.02 -5.64
C LEU A 297 -5.92 -12.84 -6.49
N PHE A 298 -4.64 -12.48 -6.48
CA PHE A 298 -3.59 -13.25 -7.14
C PHE A 298 -3.20 -14.52 -6.36
N HIS A 299 -3.76 -14.76 -5.17
CA HIS A 299 -3.54 -15.98 -4.39
C HIS A 299 -4.21 -17.20 -5.05
N PHE A 300 -3.58 -17.70 -6.11
CA PHE A 300 -3.57 -19.11 -6.42
C PHE A 300 -2.25 -19.66 -5.89
N ASP A 301 -2.30 -20.32 -4.72
CA ASP A 301 -1.19 -21.09 -4.19
C ASP A 301 -0.76 -22.11 -5.25
N TYR A 302 0.29 -21.80 -6.01
CA TYR A 302 1.13 -22.82 -6.63
C TYR A 302 1.99 -23.43 -5.52
N LYS A 303 1.36 -24.17 -4.61
CA LYS A 303 2.03 -25.11 -3.72
C LYS A 303 1.79 -26.53 -4.23
#